data_AF-E8QGW1-F1
#
_entry.id   AF-E8QGW1-F1
#
_cell.length_a   1.000
_cell.length_b   1.000
_cell.length_c   1.000
_cell.angle_alpha   90.00
_cell.angle_beta   90.00
_cell.angle_gamma   90.00
#
_symmetry.space_group_name_H-M   'P 1'
#
loop_
_entity.id
_entity.type
_entity.pdbx_description
1 polymer ?
#
loop_
_entity_poly.entity_id
_entity_poly.type
_entity_poly.pdbx_seq_one_letter_code
_entity_poly.pdbx_strand_id
1 'polypeptide(L)'
;MFESVVFESQGFQANMIIAHALCFASKLNKHSDAEWLQMIKSRNVDECYWDSFDDMDREDIRSFCNLIVAYANDEKREIILDDLFSKVLPKDEKEAMFVAQLLCDGGINKYDLTCTGLTENLLKDNRWSYGMRDEVYDEEGNVIAEGDEATALKIKEGEVE
;
A
#
# COMPACT_ATOMS: atom_id res chain seq x y z
N MET A 1 2.15 -21.46 17.34
CA MET A 1 3.39 -21.44 16.55
C MET A 1 2.99 -20.83 15.22
N PHE A 2 3.37 -19.58 14.93
CA PHE A 2 3.14 -19.02 13.60
C PHE A 2 4.16 -19.68 12.68
N GLU A 3 3.73 -20.72 11.96
CA GLU A 3 4.49 -21.23 10.83
C GLU A 3 4.50 -20.14 9.77
N SER A 4 5.70 -19.70 9.38
CA SER A 4 5.84 -18.67 8.37
C SER A 4 5.46 -19.27 7.02
N VAL A 5 4.25 -18.98 6.57
CA VAL A 5 3.88 -19.10 5.17
C VAL A 5 4.55 -17.94 4.44
N VAL A 6 5.88 -18.00 4.29
CA VAL A 6 6.63 -17.13 3.38
C VAL A 6 6.45 -17.78 2.02
N PHE A 7 5.40 -17.39 1.30
CA PHE A 7 5.42 -17.55 -0.14
C PHE A 7 6.41 -16.51 -0.67
N GLU A 8 7.47 -16.97 -1.34
CA GLU A 8 8.45 -16.16 -2.07
C GLU A 8 7.81 -15.51 -3.33
N SER A 9 6.58 -15.03 -3.21
CA SER A 9 5.87 -14.34 -4.29
C SER A 9 6.06 -12.83 -4.14
N GLN A 10 6.35 -12.16 -5.26
CA GLN A 10 6.32 -10.71 -5.41
C GLN A 10 5.03 -10.15 -4.77
N GLY A 11 5.15 -9.28 -3.78
CA GLY A 11 4.04 -8.66 -3.03
C GLY A 11 3.79 -9.20 -1.61
N PHE A 12 4.44 -10.27 -1.14
CA PHE A 12 4.26 -10.76 0.23
C PHE A 12 4.77 -9.77 1.28
N GLN A 13 5.85 -9.06 0.97
CA GLN A 13 6.51 -8.07 1.82
C GLN A 13 5.58 -6.89 2.10
N ALA A 14 4.97 -6.34 1.04
CA ALA A 14 3.95 -5.30 1.16
C ALA A 14 2.76 -5.78 2.01
N ASN A 15 2.27 -7.01 1.79
CA ASN A 15 1.15 -7.57 2.57
C ASN A 15 1.44 -7.64 4.07
N MET A 16 2.68 -8.01 4.46
CA MET A 16 3.08 -8.06 5.86
C MET A 16 3.09 -6.66 6.49
N ILE A 17 3.61 -5.66 5.77
CA ILE A 17 3.62 -4.26 6.22
C ILE A 17 2.19 -3.74 6.38
N ILE A 18 1.32 -4.03 5.41
CA ILE A 18 -0.10 -3.63 5.44
C ILE A 18 -0.80 -4.25 6.64
N ALA A 19 -0.75 -5.58 6.77
CA ALA A 19 -1.40 -6.29 7.87
C ALA A 19 -0.93 -5.76 9.24
N HIS A 20 0.36 -5.45 9.35
CA HIS A 20 0.92 -4.87 10.57
C HIS A 20 0.41 -3.46 10.84
N ALA A 21 0.43 -2.56 9.85
CA ALA A 21 -0.10 -1.20 9.99
C ALA A 21 -1.58 -1.20 10.42
N LEU A 22 -2.38 -2.11 9.87
CA LEU A 22 -3.80 -2.25 10.21
C LEU A 22 -4.03 -2.58 11.69
N CYS A 23 -3.12 -3.30 12.36
CA CYS A 23 -3.20 -3.52 13.81
C CYS A 23 -3.10 -2.21 14.63
N PHE A 24 -2.61 -1.13 14.04
CA PHE A 24 -2.41 0.17 14.68
C PHE A 24 -3.20 1.30 14.03
N ALA A 25 -4.10 1.03 13.08
CA ALA A 25 -4.75 2.03 12.23
C ALA A 25 -5.27 3.29 12.98
N SER A 26 -5.92 3.11 14.14
CA SER A 26 -6.45 4.22 14.95
C SER A 26 -5.39 5.15 15.55
N LYS A 27 -4.11 4.78 15.49
CA LYS A 27 -2.97 5.50 16.06
C LYS A 27 -2.03 6.09 15.02
N LEU A 28 -2.22 5.81 13.73
CA LEU A 28 -1.28 6.22 12.67
C LEU A 28 -1.52 7.64 12.15
N ASN A 29 -2.74 8.17 12.27
CA ASN A 29 -3.10 9.51 11.80
C ASN A 29 -2.48 10.63 12.67
N LYS A 30 -1.18 10.87 12.46
CA LYS A 30 -0.40 11.92 13.16
C LYS A 30 0.04 13.04 12.23
N HIS A 31 0.18 12.76 10.93
CA HIS A 31 0.57 13.71 9.88
C HIS A 31 -0.43 13.64 8.73
N SER A 32 -0.67 14.78 8.09
CA SER A 32 -1.61 14.96 6.98
C SER A 32 -1.08 14.47 5.63
N ASP A 33 -1.98 14.22 4.68
CA ASP A 33 -1.64 13.89 3.29
C ASP A 33 -0.68 14.90 2.66
N ALA A 34 -0.85 16.19 2.95
CA ALA A 34 0.02 17.23 2.42
C ALA A 34 1.45 17.14 2.97
N GLU A 35 1.60 16.83 4.26
CA GLU A 35 2.91 16.67 4.92
C GLU A 35 3.66 15.45 4.37
N TRP A 36 2.95 14.31 4.22
CA TRP A 36 3.53 13.12 3.61
C TRP A 36 3.89 13.30 2.15
N LEU A 37 3.01 13.90 1.35
CA LEU A 37 3.28 14.19 -0.05
C LEU A 37 4.49 15.13 -0.21
N GLN A 38 4.59 16.14 0.65
CA GLN A 38 5.73 17.05 0.65
C GLN A 38 7.03 16.31 0.97
N MET A 39 7.05 15.47 2.02
CA MET A 39 8.21 14.65 2.36
C MET A 39 8.60 13.74 1.19
N ILE A 40 7.65 12.98 0.62
CA ILE A 40 7.87 12.08 -0.53
C ILE A 40 8.48 12.82 -1.71
N LYS A 41 7.98 14.01 -2.06
CA LYS A 41 8.50 14.82 -3.17
C LYS A 41 9.88 15.42 -2.91
N SER A 42 10.22 15.64 -1.65
CA SER A 42 11.50 16.24 -1.24
C SER A 42 12.57 15.23 -0.86
N ARG A 43 12.22 13.92 -0.75
CA ARG A 43 13.14 12.88 -0.29
C ARG A 43 14.26 12.64 -1.29
N ASN A 44 15.44 12.32 -0.77
CA ASN A 44 16.57 11.90 -1.59
C ASN A 44 16.42 10.42 -1.94
N VAL A 45 15.90 10.12 -3.13
CA VAL A 45 15.75 8.74 -3.63
C VAL A 45 17.08 8.00 -3.75
N ASP A 46 18.21 8.68 -3.91
CA ASP A 46 19.52 8.03 -3.96
C ASP A 46 19.96 7.48 -2.59
N GLU A 47 19.35 7.94 -1.50
CA GLU A 47 19.62 7.49 -0.12
C GLU A 47 18.60 6.49 0.42
N CYS A 48 17.54 6.19 -0.33
CA CYS A 48 16.59 5.15 0.07
C CYS A 48 17.26 3.77 0.07
N TYR A 49 16.93 2.95 1.08
CA TYR A 49 17.56 1.65 1.30
C TYR A 49 17.14 0.59 0.27
N TRP A 50 15.95 0.73 -0.33
CA TRP A 50 15.33 -0.27 -1.20
C TRP A 50 14.74 0.39 -2.45
N ASP A 51 14.78 -0.31 -3.59
CA ASP A 51 14.12 0.16 -4.80
C ASP A 51 12.60 -0.12 -4.72
N SER A 52 12.24 -1.32 -4.23
CA SER A 52 10.86 -1.79 -3.99
C SER A 52 10.71 -2.57 -2.68
N PHE A 53 9.48 -2.76 -2.18
CA PHE A 53 9.17 -3.71 -1.10
C PHE A 53 9.61 -5.14 -1.42
N ASP A 54 9.63 -5.52 -2.70
CA ASP A 54 10.06 -6.86 -3.10
C ASP A 54 11.54 -7.12 -2.82
N ASP A 55 12.34 -6.06 -2.65
CA ASP A 55 13.76 -6.15 -2.29
C ASP A 55 13.98 -6.35 -0.78
N MET A 56 12.94 -6.17 0.05
CA MET A 56 13.06 -6.28 1.50
C MET A 56 13.16 -7.73 1.94
N ASP A 57 14.17 -8.03 2.75
CA ASP A 57 14.26 -9.30 3.43
C ASP A 57 13.41 -9.34 4.72
N ARG A 58 13.49 -10.45 5.45
CA ARG A 58 12.73 -10.64 6.70
C ARG A 58 13.11 -9.60 7.78
N GLU A 59 14.39 -9.26 7.90
CA GLU A 59 14.89 -8.31 8.89
C GLU A 59 14.47 -6.88 8.51
N ASP A 60 14.44 -6.57 7.23
CA ASP A 60 14.00 -5.29 6.69
C ASP A 60 12.50 -5.06 6.95
N ILE A 61 11.66 -6.04 6.60
CA ILE A 61 10.21 -6.01 6.89
C ILE A 61 9.98 -5.85 8.40
N ARG A 62 10.73 -6.59 9.23
CA ARG A 62 10.62 -6.48 10.69
C ARG A 62 11.00 -5.08 11.17
N SER A 63 12.05 -4.48 10.61
CA SER A 63 12.49 -3.13 10.96
C SER A 63 11.44 -2.09 10.56
N PHE A 64 10.84 -2.22 9.38
CA PHE A 64 9.74 -1.36 8.94
C PHE A 64 8.50 -1.48 9.85
N CYS A 65 8.11 -2.70 10.22
CA CYS A 65 7.02 -2.94 11.17
C CYS A 65 7.30 -2.30 12.54
N ASN A 66 8.53 -2.38 13.06
CA ASN A 66 8.90 -1.72 14.30
C ASN A 66 8.83 -0.20 14.20
N LEU A 67 9.18 0.38 13.05
CA LEU A 67 9.01 1.82 12.80
C LEU A 67 7.54 2.23 12.84
N ILE A 68 6.64 1.43 12.25
CA ILE A 68 5.18 1.65 12.35
C ILE A 68 4.72 1.62 13.82
N VAL A 69 5.20 0.66 14.62
CA VAL A 69 4.87 0.58 16.06
C VAL A 69 5.37 1.81 16.82
N ALA A 70 6.61 2.25 16.54
CA ALA A 70 7.18 3.44 17.16
C ALA A 70 6.36 4.68 16.79
N TYR A 71 6.05 4.85 15.50
CA TYR A 71 5.22 5.92 15.00
C TYR A 71 3.82 5.91 15.62
N ALA A 72 3.16 4.75 15.73
CA ALA A 72 1.86 4.63 16.39
C ALA A 72 1.90 5.02 17.88
N ASN A 73 2.94 4.62 18.61
CA ASN A 73 3.08 4.86 20.04
C ASN A 73 3.73 6.20 20.41
N ASP A 74 4.13 7.01 19.42
CA ASP A 74 4.72 8.32 19.64
C ASP A 74 3.69 9.38 20.11
N GLU A 75 3.33 9.34 21.38
CA GLU A 75 2.33 10.25 21.99
C GLU A 75 2.73 11.72 21.92
N LYS A 76 4.02 12.01 21.77
CA LYS A 76 4.57 13.38 21.77
C LYS A 76 4.79 13.95 20.36
N ARG A 77 4.56 13.17 19.31
CA ARG A 77 4.89 13.53 17.91
C ARG A 77 6.37 13.88 17.73
N GLU A 78 7.24 13.21 18.49
CA GLU A 78 8.71 13.35 18.35
C GLU A 78 9.22 12.71 17.04
N ILE A 79 8.47 11.79 16.44
CA ILE A 79 8.73 11.21 15.13
C ILE A 79 8.21 12.17 14.05
N ILE A 80 9.16 12.85 13.42
CA ILE A 80 8.95 13.80 12.33
C ILE A 80 9.08 13.03 11.00
N LEU A 81 8.38 13.46 9.95
CA LEU A 81 8.60 12.97 8.59
C LEU A 81 9.94 13.49 8.06
N ASP A 82 11.02 12.88 8.51
CA ASP A 82 12.41 13.29 8.28
C ASP A 82 13.24 12.20 7.58
N ASP A 83 14.55 12.25 7.81
CA ASP A 83 15.57 11.35 7.29
C ASP A 83 15.16 9.87 7.35
N LEU A 84 14.59 9.40 8.47
CA LEU A 84 14.33 7.97 8.63
C LEU A 84 13.21 7.47 7.71
N PHE A 85 12.05 8.12 7.71
CA PHE A 85 10.96 7.77 6.79
C PHE A 85 11.35 8.01 5.33
N SER A 86 12.16 9.06 5.08
CA SER A 86 12.66 9.35 3.74
C SER A 86 13.57 8.25 3.17
N LYS A 87 14.29 7.52 4.03
CA LYS A 87 15.22 6.45 3.66
C LYS A 87 14.61 5.05 3.65
N VAL A 88 13.66 4.78 4.56
CA VAL A 88 13.05 3.46 4.69
C VAL A 88 11.91 3.21 3.71
N LEU A 89 11.29 4.26 3.16
CA LEU A 89 10.33 4.11 2.06
C LEU A 89 11.05 3.71 0.77
N PRO A 90 10.43 2.86 -0.07
CA PRO A 90 11.02 2.48 -1.36
C PRO A 90 11.30 3.67 -2.28
N LYS A 91 12.24 3.50 -3.22
CA LYS A 91 12.46 4.49 -4.29
C LYS A 91 11.28 4.58 -5.22
N ASP A 92 10.58 3.47 -5.47
CA ASP A 92 9.34 3.50 -6.24
C ASP A 92 8.33 4.46 -5.58
N GLU A 93 7.94 5.49 -6.34
CA GLU A 93 7.07 6.54 -5.84
C GLU A 93 5.66 6.03 -5.53
N LYS A 94 5.15 5.05 -6.29
CA LYS A 94 3.80 4.50 -6.09
C LYS A 94 3.75 3.69 -4.79
N GLU A 95 4.78 2.89 -4.53
CA GLU A 95 4.92 2.14 -3.28
C GLU A 95 5.09 3.05 -2.06
N ALA A 96 5.90 4.10 -2.17
CA ALA A 96 6.06 5.09 -1.11
C ALA A 96 4.75 5.86 -0.83
N MET A 97 4.03 6.26 -1.89
CA MET A 97 2.72 6.91 -1.76
C MET A 97 1.69 5.98 -1.14
N PHE A 98 1.70 4.70 -1.48
CA PHE A 98 0.80 3.71 -0.91
C PHE A 98 0.97 3.61 0.62
N VAL A 99 2.21 3.54 1.11
CA VAL A 99 2.46 3.52 2.56
C VAL A 99 2.12 4.85 3.22
N ALA A 100 2.48 5.98 2.61
CA ALA A 100 2.07 7.27 3.13
C ALA A 100 0.55 7.35 3.30
N GLN A 101 -0.23 6.87 2.32
CA GLN A 101 -1.69 6.84 2.42
C GLN A 101 -2.19 5.94 3.56
N LEU A 102 -1.56 4.78 3.75
CA LEU A 102 -1.85 3.85 4.83
C LEU A 102 -1.57 4.47 6.21
N LEU A 103 -0.51 5.29 6.33
CA LEU A 103 -0.09 5.93 7.58
C LEU A 103 -0.83 7.25 7.87
N CYS A 104 -1.12 8.08 6.85
CA CYS A 104 -1.83 9.37 6.95
C CYS A 104 -3.18 9.27 7.64
N ASP A 105 -4.06 8.44 7.11
CA ASP A 105 -5.46 8.37 7.53
C ASP A 105 -5.75 7.13 8.37
N GLY A 106 -4.71 6.39 8.75
CA GLY A 106 -4.83 4.99 9.14
C GLY A 106 -5.41 4.12 8.03
N GLY A 107 -5.36 4.56 6.76
CA GLY A 107 -5.83 3.91 5.53
C GLY A 107 -7.32 3.51 5.46
N ILE A 108 -7.99 3.47 6.60
CA ILE A 108 -9.35 2.95 6.80
C ILE A 108 -10.36 4.10 7.00
N ASN A 109 -9.93 5.25 7.52
CA ASN A 109 -10.84 6.26 8.05
C ASN A 109 -11.53 7.15 6.99
N LYS A 110 -11.10 7.09 5.72
CA LYS A 110 -11.88 7.68 4.61
C LYS A 110 -13.18 6.90 4.33
N TYR A 111 -13.23 5.62 4.72
CA TYR A 111 -14.27 4.69 4.30
C TYR A 111 -15.06 4.03 5.45
N ASP A 112 -14.83 4.42 6.72
CA ASP A 112 -15.51 3.84 7.91
C ASP A 112 -15.50 2.29 7.90
N LEU A 113 -14.33 1.69 7.65
CA LEU A 113 -14.25 0.26 7.31
C LEU A 113 -14.44 -0.63 8.55
N THR A 114 -15.60 -1.27 8.62
CA THR A 114 -15.78 -2.57 9.26
C THR A 114 -14.98 -3.66 8.50
N CYS A 115 -14.77 -4.85 9.09
CA CYS A 115 -14.05 -5.96 8.42
C CYS A 115 -14.56 -6.28 7.00
N THR A 116 -15.81 -5.95 6.68
CA THR A 116 -16.41 -6.11 5.35
C THR A 116 -15.89 -5.08 4.35
N GLY A 117 -15.66 -3.84 4.78
CA GLY A 117 -15.18 -2.78 3.90
C GLY A 117 -13.69 -2.85 3.59
N LEU A 118 -12.90 -3.48 4.48
CA LEU A 118 -11.45 -3.60 4.35
C LEU A 118 -11.03 -4.32 3.06
N THR A 119 -11.81 -5.29 2.62
CA THR A 119 -11.51 -6.08 1.41
C THR A 119 -11.98 -5.34 0.15
N GLU A 120 -13.24 -4.89 0.07
CA GLU A 120 -13.75 -4.34 -1.18
C GLU A 120 -13.22 -2.95 -1.53
N ASN A 121 -13.15 -2.04 -0.56
CA ASN A 121 -12.76 -0.65 -0.85
C ASN A 121 -11.25 -0.50 -1.01
N LEU A 122 -10.46 -1.22 -0.21
CA LEU A 122 -8.99 -1.19 -0.32
C LEU A 122 -8.52 -1.88 -1.62
N LEU A 123 -9.16 -2.99 -2.01
CA LEU A 123 -8.81 -3.69 -3.25
C LEU A 123 -9.22 -2.90 -4.49
N LYS A 124 -10.41 -2.27 -4.52
CA LYS A 124 -10.84 -1.48 -5.69
C LYS A 124 -9.82 -0.43 -6.11
N ASP A 125 -9.29 0.34 -5.15
CA ASP A 125 -8.37 1.43 -5.44
C ASP A 125 -6.92 0.97 -5.70
N ASN A 126 -6.53 -0.23 -5.24
CA ASN A 126 -5.14 -0.72 -5.33
C ASN A 126 -4.96 -1.94 -6.24
N ARG A 127 -6.02 -2.43 -6.92
CA ARG A 127 -5.97 -3.56 -7.87
C ARG A 127 -4.86 -3.44 -8.90
N TRP A 128 -4.58 -2.21 -9.35
CA TRP A 128 -3.49 -1.90 -10.28
C TRP A 128 -2.13 -2.35 -9.74
N SER A 129 -1.79 -1.95 -8.50
CA SER A 129 -0.48 -2.23 -7.89
C SER A 129 -0.27 -3.71 -7.57
N TYR A 130 -1.36 -4.47 -7.42
CA TYR A 130 -1.30 -5.92 -7.17
C TYR A 130 -1.34 -6.78 -8.45
N GLY A 131 -1.36 -6.17 -9.65
CA GLY A 131 -1.50 -6.92 -10.91
C GLY A 131 -2.83 -7.67 -11.02
N MET A 132 -3.85 -7.24 -10.27
CA MET A 132 -5.19 -7.85 -10.21
C MET A 132 -6.24 -6.99 -10.93
N ARG A 133 -5.80 -6.07 -11.79
CA ARG A 133 -6.71 -5.25 -12.59
C ARG A 133 -7.14 -6.05 -13.82
N ASP A 134 -8.45 -6.16 -14.01
CA ASP A 134 -9.02 -6.71 -15.22
C ASP A 134 -8.81 -5.74 -16.38
N GLU A 135 -8.44 -6.28 -17.54
CA GLU A 135 -8.37 -5.56 -18.81
C GLU A 135 -9.17 -6.33 -19.87
N VAL A 136 -9.76 -5.57 -20.80
CA VAL A 136 -10.42 -6.08 -22.01
C VAL A 136 -9.71 -5.47 -23.21
N TYR A 137 -9.41 -6.30 -24.20
CA TYR A 137 -8.68 -5.92 -25.40
C TYR A 137 -9.58 -6.00 -26.64
N ASP A 138 -9.34 -5.14 -27.63
CA ASP A 138 -9.89 -5.30 -28.98
C ASP A 138 -9.18 -6.43 -29.76
N GLU A 139 -9.65 -6.67 -30.98
CA GLU A 139 -9.13 -7.71 -31.89
C GLU A 139 -7.67 -7.44 -32.29
N GLU A 140 -7.25 -6.18 -32.25
CA GLU A 140 -5.89 -5.71 -32.51
C GLU A 140 -4.98 -5.75 -31.27
N GLY A 141 -5.51 -6.09 -30.10
CA GLY A 141 -4.77 -6.21 -28.84
C GLY A 141 -4.60 -4.90 -28.06
N ASN A 142 -5.35 -3.84 -28.38
CA ASN A 142 -5.36 -2.61 -27.60
C ASN A 142 -6.37 -2.70 -26.46
N VAL A 143 -6.03 -2.11 -25.32
CA VAL A 143 -6.95 -2.05 -24.17
C VAL A 143 -8.12 -1.12 -24.49
N ILE A 144 -9.34 -1.65 -24.39
CA ILE A 144 -10.59 -0.90 -24.62
C ILE A 144 -11.39 -0.65 -23.35
N ALA A 145 -11.10 -1.39 -22.27
CA ALA A 145 -11.65 -1.13 -20.94
C ALA A 145 -10.73 -1.68 -19.85
N GLU A 146 -10.76 -1.03 -18.68
CA GLU A 146 -9.88 -1.30 -17.56
C GLU A 146 -10.65 -1.32 -16.23
N GLY A 147 -10.23 -2.17 -15.29
CA GLY A 147 -10.80 -2.21 -13.94
C GLY A 147 -12.28 -2.54 -13.93
N ASP A 148 -13.08 -1.74 -13.21
CA ASP A 148 -14.52 -1.98 -13.06
C ASP A 148 -15.28 -1.90 -14.41
N GLU A 149 -14.79 -1.11 -15.38
CA GLU A 149 -15.37 -1.03 -16.72
C GLU A 149 -15.14 -2.33 -17.51
N ALA A 150 -13.94 -2.90 -17.41
CA ALA A 150 -13.60 -4.21 -17.97
C ALA A 150 -14.47 -5.32 -17.36
N THR A 151 -14.63 -5.33 -16.04
CA THR A 151 -15.50 -6.30 -15.35
C THR A 151 -16.96 -6.16 -15.79
N ALA A 152 -17.47 -4.93 -15.91
CA ALA A 152 -18.85 -4.68 -16.35
C ALA A 152 -19.10 -5.10 -17.81
N LEU A 153 -18.11 -4.92 -18.69
CA LEU A 153 -18.18 -5.37 -20.09
C LEU A 153 -18.21 -6.90 -20.20
N LYS A 154 -17.32 -7.59 -19.48
CA LYS A 154 -17.29 -9.08 -19.46
C LYS A 154 -18.60 -9.67 -18.94
N ILE A 155 -19.22 -9.06 -17.93
CA ILE A 155 -20.54 -9.50 -17.41
C ILE A 155 -21.63 -9.34 -18.47
N LYS A 156 -21.65 -8.21 -19.19
CA LYS A 156 -22.63 -7.97 -20.27
C LYS A 156 -22.48 -8.94 -21.44
N GLU A 157 -21.26 -9.33 -21.80
CA GLU A 157 -21.03 -10.33 -22.84
C GLU A 157 -21.47 -11.73 -22.42
N GLY A 158 -21.36 -12.07 -21.13
CA GLY A 158 -21.78 -13.37 -20.59
C GLY A 158 -23.29 -13.54 -20.36
N GLU A 159 -24.08 -12.47 -20.38
CA GLU A 159 -25.55 -12.50 -20.25
C GLU A 159 -26.28 -12.66 -21.60
N VAL A 160 -25.55 -12.71 -22.71
CA VAL A 160 -26.10 -12.96 -24.05
C VAL A 160 -26.06 -14.46 -24.35
N GLU A 161 -26.90 -15.24 -23.65
CA GLU A 161 -27.27 -16.60 -24.06
C GLU A 161 -28.76 -16.88 -23.85
#